data_AF-A0A538R0N4-F1
#
_entry.id   AF-A0A538R0N4-F1
#
_cell.length_a   1.000
_cell.length_b   1.000
_cell.length_c   1.000
_cell.angle_alpha   90.00
_cell.angle_beta   90.00
_cell.angle_gamma   90.00
#
_symmetry.space_group_name_H-M   'P 1'
#
loop_
_entity.id
_entity.type
_entity.pdbx_description
1 polymer ?
#
loop_
_entity_poly.entity_id
_entity_poly.type
_entity_poly.pdbx_seq_one_letter_code
_entity_poly.pdbx_strand_id
1 'polypeptide(L)' 'MRINLTPWAYYTADDDSTRHETPGTIDLTPGPHRLHVWNPELHLERDIIINVPADRDTMNYSEPLQPSSLPADAGRR' A
#
# COMPACT_ATOMS: atom_id res chain seq x y z
N MET A 1 1.00 7.16 -1.80
CA MET A 1 0.56 5.87 -1.23
C MET A 1 -0.93 5.94 -0.91
N ARG A 2 -1.72 4.91 -1.21
CA ARG A 2 -3.16 4.89 -0.88
C ARG A 2 -3.36 4.29 0.51
N ILE A 3 -4.10 4.99 1.37
CA ILE A 3 -4.50 4.53 2.70
C ILE A 3 -5.99 4.17 2.64
N ASN A 4 -6.29 2.89 2.84
CA ASN A 4 -7.65 2.36 2.81
C ASN A 4 -7.93 1.58 4.11
N LEU A 5 -8.16 2.30 5.21
CA LEU A 5 -8.52 1.70 6.49
C LEU A 5 -10.04 1.46 6.56
N THR A 6 -10.41 0.26 6.98
CA THR A 6 -11.78 -0.16 7.26
C THR A 6 -11.84 -0.73 8.67
N PRO A 7 -12.70 -0.24 9.57
CA PRO A 7 -13.68 0.85 9.40
C PRO A 7 -13.02 2.23 9.17
N TRP A 8 -13.82 3.26 8.87
CA TRP A 8 -13.30 4.63 8.68
C TRP A 8 -12.45 5.06 9.89
N ALA A 9 -11.40 5.85 9.66
CA ALA A 9 -10.53 6.34 10.71
C ALA A 9 -9.94 7.70 10.32
N TYR A 10 -9.57 8.47 11.34
CA TYR A 10 -8.69 9.60 11.19
C TYR A 10 -7.24 9.16 11.32
N TYR A 11 -6.34 9.91 10.71
CA TYR A 11 -4.91 9.66 10.87
C TYR A 11 -4.07 10.94 10.79
N THR A 12 -2.91 10.89 11.43
CA THR A 12 -1.79 11.82 11.23
C THR A 12 -0.57 11.02 10.77
N ALA A 13 0.39 11.70 10.13
CA ALA A 13 1.61 11.08 9.64
C ALA A 13 2.85 11.76 10.24
N ASP A 14 3.71 10.96 10.83
CA ASP A 14 4.97 11.38 11.48
C ASP A 14 4.73 12.46 12.55
N ASP A 15 5.46 13.56 12.46
CA ASP A 15 5.33 14.73 13.34
C ASP A 15 4.28 15.75 12.83
N ASP A 16 3.64 15.47 11.69
CA ASP A 16 2.60 16.33 11.13
C ASP A 16 1.29 16.13 11.90
N SER A 17 0.81 17.18 12.55
CA SER A 17 -0.44 17.15 13.33
C SER A 17 -1.70 17.35 12.48
N THR A 18 -1.57 17.41 11.15
CA THR A 18 -2.69 17.55 10.23
C THR A 18 -3.50 16.27 10.23
N ARG A 19 -4.76 16.41 10.63
CA ARG A 19 -5.71 15.31 10.63
C ARG A 19 -6.21 15.04 9.21
N HIS A 20 -6.04 13.81 8.78
CA HIS A 20 -6.59 13.27 7.54
C HIS A 20 -7.66 12.20 7.84
N GLU A 21 -8.47 11.85 6.85
CA GLU A 21 -9.53 10.84 6.95
C GLU A 21 -9.33 9.72 5.92
N THR A 22 -9.79 8.50 6.24
CA THR A 22 -9.77 7.37 5.32
C THR A 22 -11.13 7.13 4.64
N PRO A 23 -11.15 6.66 3.37
CA PRO A 23 -10.00 6.38 2.50
C PRO A 23 -9.39 7.65 1.88
N GLY A 24 -8.06 7.66 1.73
CA GLY A 24 -7.34 8.81 1.17
C GLY A 24 -6.00 8.43 0.56
N THR A 25 -5.32 9.41 -0.03
CA THR A 25 -3.95 9.26 -0.57
C THR A 25 -3.06 10.27 0.12
N ILE A 26 -1.86 9.83 0.52
CA ILE A 26 -0.82 10.68 1.07
C ILE A 26 0.48 10.50 0.29
N ASP A 27 1.20 11.59 0.08
CA ASP A 27 2.54 11.60 -0.47
C ASP A 27 3.55 11.56 0.68
N LEU A 28 4.27 10.44 0.76
CA LEU A 28 5.33 10.23 1.74
C LEU A 28 6.65 10.08 1.00
N THR A 29 7.72 10.59 1.61
CA THR A 29 9.07 10.36 1.15
C THR A 29 9.47 8.90 1.30
N PRO A 30 10.51 8.42 0.63
CA PRO A 30 11.11 7.14 0.97
C PRO A 30 11.62 7.12 2.41
N GLY A 31 11.35 6.02 3.11
CA GLY A 31 11.78 5.81 4.50
C GLY A 31 10.69 5.28 5.42
N PRO A 32 11.04 5.09 6.70
CA PRO A 32 10.09 4.72 7.73
C PRO A 32 9.19 5.91 8.08
N HIS A 33 7.89 5.67 8.12
CA HIS A 33 6.89 6.63 8.54
C HIS A 33 5.98 6.03 9.60
N ARG A 34 5.54 6.86 10.55
CA ARG A 34 4.61 6.46 11.61
C ARG A 34 3.26 7.10 11.36
N LEU A 35 2.24 6.28 11.16
CA LEU A 35 0.87 6.74 11.08
C LEU A 35 0.22 6.54 12.44
N HIS A 36 -0.30 7.61 13.02
CA HIS A 36 -1.17 7.53 14.18
C HIS A 36 -2.61 7.50 13.69
N VAL A 37 -3.33 6.42 13.93
CA VAL A 37 -4.70 6.21 13.43
C VAL A 37 -5.68 6.05 14.56
N TRP A 38 -6.84 6.69 14.46
CA TRP A 38 -7.88 6.57 15.48
C TRP A 38 -9.29 6.64 14.89
N ASN A 39 -10.23 5.97 15.54
CA ASN A 39 -11.65 6.05 15.26
C ASN A 39 -12.39 6.36 16.57
N PRO A 40 -12.93 7.58 16.74
CA PRO A 40 -13.61 7.97 17.96
C PRO A 40 -14.92 7.21 18.19
N GLU A 41 -15.63 6.81 17.13
CA GLU A 41 -16.91 6.09 17.23
C GLU A 41 -16.74 4.68 17.80
N LEU A 42 -15.58 4.06 17.53
CA LEU A 42 -15.25 2.72 17.99
C LEU A 42 -14.28 2.71 19.17
N HIS A 43 -13.80 3.88 19.60
CA HIS A 43 -12.77 4.03 20.63
C HIS A 43 -11.51 3.18 20.34
N LEU A 44 -11.08 3.18 19.07
CA LEU A 44 -9.89 2.46 18.63
C LEU A 44 -8.78 3.44 18.26
N GLU A 45 -7.57 3.15 18.69
CA GLU A 45 -6.37 3.95 18.42
C GLU A 45 -5.17 3.02 18.22
N ARG A 46 -4.35 3.26 17.19
CA ARG A 46 -3.16 2.45 16.87
C ARG A 46 -2.09 3.29 16.20
N ASP A 47 -0.84 2.90 16.44
CA ASP A 47 0.30 3.34 15.65
C ASP A 47 0.66 2.28 14.60
N ILE A 48 0.80 2.71 13.35
CA ILE A 48 1.19 1.86 12.23
C ILE A 48 2.52 2.38 11.68
N ILE A 49 3.54 1.52 11.64
CA ILE A 49 4.80 1.83 10.98
C ILE A 49 4.73 1.33 9.55
N ILE A 50 4.93 2.22 8.59
CA ILE A 50 5.03 1.89 7.17
C ILE A 50 6.44 2.22 6.69
N ASN A 51 7.02 1.35 5.86
CA ASN A 51 8.30 1.61 5.22
C ASN A 51 8.06 1.85 3.74
N VAL A 52 8.27 3.08 3.29
CA VAL A 52 8.10 3.47 1.89
C VAL A 52 9.43 3.21 1.17
N PRO A 53 9.49 2.29 0.19
CA PRO A 53 10.72 2.04 -0.55
C PRO A 53 11.15 3.26 -1.38
N ALA A 54 12.46 3.46 -1.51
CA ALA A 54 13.03 4.52 -2.35
C ALA A 54 12.83 4.28 -3.85
N ASP A 55 12.83 3.01 -4.24
CA ASP A 55 12.56 2.59 -5.60
C ASP A 55 11.04 2.59 -5.85
N ARG A 56 10.57 3.62 -6.56
CA ARG A 56 9.21 3.67 -7.14
C ARG A 56 9.03 2.70 -8.33
N ASP A 57 10.10 2.01 -8.73
CA ASP A 57 10.12 1.03 -9.82
C ASP A 57 10.10 -0.40 -9.26
N THR A 58 8.93 -0.92 -8.88
CA THR A 58 8.49 -2.34 -8.99
C THR A 58 7.18 -2.51 -8.20
N MET A 59 6.11 -1.86 -8.64
CA MET A 59 4.77 -2.44 -8.45
C MET A 59 4.25 -2.88 -9.81
N ASN A 60 4.87 -3.96 -10.30
CA ASN A 60 4.43 -4.73 -11.43
C ASN A 60 3.17 -5.50 -11.01
N TYR A 61 2.03 -4.81 -10.90
CA TYR A 61 0.74 -5.48 -10.81
C TYR A 61 0.39 -6.00 -12.20
N SER A 62 0.84 -7.22 -12.54
CA SER A 62 0.19 -8.23 -13.40
C SER A 62 1.23 -9.14 -14.07
N GLU A 63 1.72 -10.14 -13.37
CA GLU A 63 2.02 -11.41 -14.03
C GLU A 63 0.71 -12.22 -14.04
N PRO A 64 -0.01 -12.33 -15.18
CA PRO A 64 -0.89 -13.48 -15.34
C PRO A 64 0.01 -14.72 -15.33
N LEU A 65 -0.22 -15.59 -14.35
CA LEU A 65 0.38 -16.93 -14.23
C LEU A 65 0.56 -17.53 -15.62
N GLN A 66 1.80 -17.65 -16.09
CA GLN A 66 2.10 -18.38 -17.32
C GLN A 66 1.66 -19.84 -17.10
N PRO A 67 0.71 -20.40 -17.89
CA PRO A 67 0.62 -21.84 -17.97
C PRO A 67 1.83 -22.32 -18.76
N SER A 68 2.80 -22.84 -18.02
CA SER A 68 3.67 -23.97 -18.32
C SER A 68 3.79 -24.36 -19.80
N SER A 69 5.00 -24.17 -20.33
CA SER A 69 5.65 -24.96 -21.39
C SER A 69 4.82 -26.10 -21.97
N LEU A 70 4.35 -25.94 -23.21
CA LEU A 70 4.22 -27.06 -24.14
C LEU A 70 5.40 -26.96 -25.13
N PRO A 71 6.25 -27.99 -25.24
CA PRO A 71 7.38 -27.96 -26.16
C PRO A 71 6.87 -27.86 -27.60
N ALA A 72 7.43 -26.91 -28.34
CA ALA A 72 7.33 -26.85 -29.79
C ALA A 72 8.03 -28.09 -30.36
N ASP A 73 7.27 -29.04 -30.88
CA ASP A 73 7.80 -30.10 -31.73
C ASP A 73 6.95 -30.29 -32.99
N ALA A 74 7.68 -30.57 -34.07
CA ALA A 74 7.28 -30.86 -35.44
C ALA A 74 6.68 -29.66 -36.21
N GLY A 75 7.40 -28.96 -37.10
CA GLY A 75 8.33 -29.50 -38.10
C GLY A 75 7.59 -29.75 -39.41
N ARG A 76 7.98 -29.00 -40.44
CA ARG A 76 7.83 -29.25 -41.90
C ARG A 76 6.68 -30.16 -42.36
N ARG A 77 5.81 -29.60 -43.21
CA ARG A 77 5.65 -30.02 -44.61
C ARG A 77 4.93 -28.97 -45.43
#